data_AF-A0A8T6XG05-F1
#
_entry.id   AF-A0A8T6XG05-F1
#
_cell.length_a   1.000
_cell.length_b   1.000
_cell.length_c   1.000
_cell.angle_alpha   90.00
_cell.angle_beta   90.00
_cell.angle_gamma   90.00
#
_symmetry.space_group_name_H-M   'P 1'
#
loop_
_entity.id
_entity.type
_entity.pdbx_description
1 polymer ?
#
loop_
_entity_poly.entity_id
_entity_poly.type
_entity_poly.pdbx_seq_one_letter_code
_entity_poly.pdbx_strand_id
1 'polypeptide(L)' 'MAVERRLLILEAFHKATGEGLSRTRAAEALNVSLRTLERWEAGPRAGARARAGNPIPHNALLPEEHTLIRELVASEQL' A
#
# COMPACT_ATOMS: atom_id res chain seq x y z
N MET A 1 10.12 1.20 1.24
CA MET A 1 9.40 -0.05 1.55
C MET A 1 8.27 -0.37 0.57
N ALA A 2 7.09 0.28 0.59
CA ALA A 2 5.95 -0.17 -0.23
C ALA A 2 6.06 0.12 -1.75
N VAL A 3 6.70 1.23 -2.12
CA VAL A 3 6.87 1.63 -3.53
C VAL A 3 7.88 0.72 -4.24
N GLU A 4 8.99 0.39 -3.59
CA GLU A 4 10.02 -0.52 -4.13
C GLU A 4 9.46 -1.92 -4.39
N ARG A 5 8.64 -2.44 -3.47
CA ARG A 5 8.01 -3.76 -3.63
C ARG A 5 7.09 -3.83 -4.86
N ARG A 6 6.37 -2.75 -5.17
CA ARG A 6 5.48 -2.68 -6.34
C ARG A 6 6.27 -2.71 -7.65
N LEU A 7 7.38 -1.96 -7.72
CA LEU A 7 8.22 -1.90 -8.92
C LEU A 7 8.83 -3.27 -9.23
N LEU A 8 9.37 -3.95 -8.22
CA LEU A 8 9.92 -5.30 -8.35
C LEU A 8 8.88 -6.31 -8.87
N ILE A 9 7.64 -6.23 -8.41
CA ILE A 9 6.56 -7.11 -8.89
C ILE A 9 6.24 -6.84 -10.37
N LEU A 10 6.20 -5.57 -10.80
CA LEU A 10 5.97 -5.22 -12.21
C LEU A 10 7.12 -5.69 -13.11
N GLU A 11 8.37 -5.52 -12.66
CA GLU A 11 9.53 -6.02 -13.41
C GLU A 11 9.49 -7.54 -13.58
N ALA A 12 9.20 -8.28 -12.50
CA ALA A 12 9.05 -9.74 -12.56
C ALA A 12 7.89 -10.17 -13.48
N PHE A 13 6.78 -9.43 -13.45
CA PHE A 13 5.63 -9.66 -14.32
C PHE A 13 6.00 -9.47 -15.80
N HIS A 14 6.65 -8.35 -16.14
CA HIS A 14 7.09 -8.07 -17.50
C HIS A 14 8.08 -9.12 -18.01
N LYS A 15 9.04 -9.51 -17.17
CA LYS A 15 10.00 -10.58 -17.50
C LYS A 15 9.29 -11.89 -17.82
N ALA A 16 8.39 -12.35 -16.94
CA ALA A 16 7.63 -13.58 -17.15
C ALA A 16 6.78 -13.54 -18.44
N THR A 17 6.12 -12.40 -18.71
CA THR A 17 5.34 -12.26 -19.95
C THR A 17 6.20 -12.18 -21.21
N GLY A 18 7.40 -11.60 -21.12
CA GLY A 18 8.38 -11.57 -22.22
C GLY A 18 8.97 -12.95 -22.54
N GLU A 19 9.04 -13.83 -21.55
CA GLU A 19 9.43 -15.24 -21.69
C GLU A 19 8.29 -16.14 -22.24
N GLY A 20 7.12 -15.56 -22.55
CA GLY A 20 5.99 -16.26 -23.17
C GLY A 20 4.95 -16.80 -22.18
N LEU A 21 5.07 -16.50 -20.89
CA LEU A 21 4.04 -16.85 -19.91
C LEU A 21 2.78 -16.00 -20.14
N SER A 22 1.60 -16.60 -20.01
CA SER A 22 0.36 -15.83 -20.10
C SER A 22 0.24 -14.84 -18.93
N ARG A 23 -0.33 -13.65 -19.18
CA ARG A 23 -0.52 -12.61 -18.14
C ARG A 23 -1.23 -13.16 -16.90
N THR A 24 -2.23 -14.03 -17.08
CA THR A 24 -2.94 -14.68 -15.97
C THR A 24 -2.02 -15.57 -15.13
N ARG A 25 -1.22 -16.44 -15.77
CA ARG A 25 -0.29 -17.32 -15.04
C ARG A 25 0.84 -16.55 -14.36
N ALA A 26 1.34 -15.50 -15.00
CA ALA A 26 2.35 -14.62 -14.40
C ALA A 26 1.78 -13.90 -13.15
N ALA A 27 0.53 -13.45 -13.21
CA ALA A 27 -0.16 -12.83 -12.08
C ALA A 27 -0.38 -13.82 -10.92
N GLU A 28 -0.79 -15.05 -11.23
CA GLU A 28 -0.93 -16.15 -10.26
C GLU A 28 0.41 -16.47 -9.58
N ALA A 29 1.50 -16.58 -10.34
CA ALA A 29 2.83 -16.87 -9.80
C ALA A 29 3.33 -15.77 -8.85
N LEU A 30 2.93 -14.52 -9.07
CA LEU A 30 3.28 -13.38 -8.22
C LEU A 30 2.32 -13.18 -7.04
N ASN A 31 1.26 -14.00 -6.94
CA ASN A 31 0.19 -13.87 -5.96
C ASN A 31 -0.45 -12.47 -5.96
N VAL A 32 -0.66 -11.90 -7.15
CA VAL A 32 -1.31 -10.60 -7.35
C VAL A 32 -2.38 -10.74 -8.43
N SER A 33 -3.58 -10.24 -8.18
CA SER A 33 -4.62 -10.22 -9.22
C SER A 33 -4.17 -9.46 -10.47
N LEU A 34 -4.49 -10.00 -11.65
CA LEU A 34 -4.18 -9.37 -12.95
C LEU A 34 -4.69 -7.92 -13.02
N ARG A 35 -5.91 -7.67 -12.52
CA ARG A 35 -6.50 -6.34 -12.45
C ARG A 35 -5.66 -5.36 -11.61
N THR A 36 -4.99 -5.84 -10.57
CA THR A 36 -4.12 -4.99 -9.74
C THR A 36 -2.84 -4.63 -10.48
N LEU A 37 -2.24 -5.58 -11.21
CA LEU A 37 -1.07 -5.33 -12.06
C LEU A 37 -1.41 -4.35 -13.19
N GLU A 38 -2.53 -4.54 -13.88
CA GLU A 38 -3.00 -3.62 -14.93
C GLU A 38 -3.25 -2.20 -14.39
N ARG A 39 -3.86 -2.09 -13.21
CA ARG A 39 -4.03 -0.79 -12.54
C ARG A 39 -2.69 -0.16 -12.17
N TRP A 40 -1.70 -0.99 -11.85
CA TRP A 40 -0.36 -0.50 -11.54
C TRP A 40 0.41 -0.07 -12.79
N GLU A 41 0.28 -0.79 -13.90
CA GLU A 41 0.81 -0.43 -15.23
C GLU A 41 0.19 0.87 -15.74
N ALA A 42 -1.14 1.02 -15.62
CA ALA A 42 -1.86 2.21 -16.08
C ALA A 42 -1.51 3.49 -15.30
N GLY A 43 -0.86 3.35 -14.14
CA GLY A 43 -0.48 4.47 -13.29
C GLY A 43 -1.69 5.24 -12.73
N PRO A 44 -1.45 6.34 -12.00
CA PRO A 44 -2.52 7.25 -11.64
C PRO A 44 -3.12 7.85 -12.92
N ARG A 45 -4.46 7.77 -13.08
CA ARG A 45 -5.14 8.41 -14.20
C ARG A 45 -4.75 9.88 -14.26
N ALA A 46 -4.30 10.36 -15.42
CA ALA A 46 -4.05 11.78 -15.64
C ALA A 46 -5.31 12.58 -15.23
N GLY A 47 -5.16 13.48 -14.26
CA GLY A 47 -6.28 14.24 -13.68
C GLY A 47 -6.94 13.64 -12.43
N ALA A 48 -6.49 12.49 -11.94
CA ALA A 48 -6.86 12.02 -10.60
C ALA A 48 -6.29 13.02 -9.57
N ARG A 49 -7.16 13.91 -9.08
CA ARG A 49 -6.82 14.78 -7.94
C ARG A 49 -6.27 13.89 -6.83
N ALA A 50 -5.13 14.27 -6.25
CA ALA A 50 -4.64 13.65 -5.03
C ALA A 50 -5.84 13.57 -4.07
N ARG A 51 -6.19 12.34 -3.63
CA ARG A 51 -7.27 12.21 -2.64
C ARG A 51 -6.90 13.11 -1.49
N ALA A 52 -7.80 14.00 -1.10
CA ALA A 52 -7.66 14.73 0.14
C ALA A 52 -7.32 13.71 1.23
N GLY A 53 -6.27 13.98 2.01
CA GLY A 53 -5.92 13.11 3.12
C GLY A 53 -7.16 12.85 3.99
N ASN A 54 -7.23 11.69 4.64
CA ASN A 54 -8.31 11.45 5.58
C ASN A 54 -8.34 12.62 6.58
N PRO A 55 -9.49 13.29 6.76
CA PRO A 55 -9.58 14.38 7.72
C PRO A 55 -9.21 13.84 9.11
N ILE A 56 -8.41 14.61 9.83
CA ILE A 56 -8.15 14.31 11.24
C ILE A 56 -9.49 14.46 11.96
N PRO A 57 -9.99 13.43 12.65
CA PRO A 57 -11.26 13.52 13.33
C PRO A 57 -11.15 14.55 14.47
N HIS A 58 -12.25 15.26 14.76
CA HIS A 58 -12.28 16.35 15.75
C HIS A 58 -11.88 15.91 17.17
N ASN A 59 -12.01 14.61 17.45
CA ASN A 59 -11.65 13.95 18.71
C ASN A 59 -10.33 13.18 18.61
N ALA A 60 -9.50 13.46 17.60
CA ALA A 60 -8.16 12.90 17.54
C ALA A 60 -7.35 13.38 18.73
N LEU A 61 -6.73 12.44 19.43
CA LEU A 61 -5.85 12.74 20.55
C LEU A 61 -4.64 13.56 20.05
N LEU A 62 -4.29 14.58 20.83
CA LEU A 62 -3.04 15.30 20.65
C LEU A 62 -1.85 14.40 21.00
N PRO A 63 -0.66 14.67 20.44
CA PRO A 63 0.56 13.92 20.78
C PRO A 63 0.84 13.87 22.29
N GLU A 64 0.49 14.94 23.01
CA GLU A 64 0.63 15.04 24.46
C GLU A 64 -0.29 14.06 25.20
N GLU A 65 -1.57 13.98 24.79
CA GLU A 65 -2.55 13.04 25.35
C GLU A 65 -2.14 11.59 25.09
N HIS A 66 -1.57 11.30 23.92
CA HIS A 66 -0.99 9.99 23.64
C HIS A 66 0.16 9.61 24.58
N THR A 67 0.97 10.60 24.98
CA THR A 67 2.12 10.37 25.88
C THR A 67 1.63 10.10 27.30
N LEU A 68 0.68 10.91 27.77
CA LEU A 68 0.04 10.74 29.09
C LEU A 68 -0.67 9.39 29.22
N ILE A 69 -1.42 8.96 28.19
CA ILE A 69 -2.10 7.65 28.20
C ILE A 69 -1.08 6.52 28.28
N ARG A 70 0.04 6.61 27.54
CA ARG A 70 1.09 5.59 27.59
C ARG A 70 1.75 5.50 28.96
N GLU A 71 2.03 6.64 29.58
CA GLU A 71 2.62 6.71 30.92
C GLU A 71 1.66 6.18 31.98
N LEU A 72 0.36 6.50 31.87
CA LEU A 72 -0.68 6.00 32.77
C LEU A 72 -0.87 4.48 32.64
N VAL A 73 -0.92 3.95 31.41
CA VAL A 73 -0.99 2.49 31.20
C VAL A 73 0.27 1.79 31.74
N ALA A 74 1.44 2.42 31.63
CA ALA A 74 2.68 1.88 32.18
C ALA A 74 2.70 1.90 33.72
N SER A 75 2.03 2.85 34.36
CA SER A 75 1.95 2.96 35.82
C SER A 75 0.83 2.13 36.46
N GLU A 76 -0.24 1.84 35.71
CA GLU A 76 -1.38 1.00 36.15
C GLU A 76 -1.19 -0.50 35.94
N GLN A 77 -0.06 -0.94 35.34
CA GLN A 77 0.35 -2.34 35.38
C GLN A 77 0.90 -2.71 36.78
N LEU A 78 -0.03 -2.86 37.74
CA LEU A 78 0.15 -3.52 39.04
C LEU A 78 -0.61 -4.86 39.06
#